data_AF-A0A962MLM2-F1
#
_entry.id   AF-A0A962MLM2-F1
#
_cell.length_a   1.000
_cell.length_b   1.000
_cell.length_c   1.000
_cell.angle_alpha   90.00
_cell.angle_beta   90.00
_cell.angle_gamma   90.00
#
_symmetry.space_group_name_H-M   'P 1'
#
loop_
_entity.id
_entity.type
_entity.pdbx_description
1 polymer ?
#
loop_
_entity_poly.entity_id
_entity_poly.type
_entity_poly.pdbx_seq_one_letter_code
_entity_poly.pdbx_strand_id
1 'polypeptide(L)'
;MAALLAFFRRKPKVPVVPLPAQAWPWLLLALALVLVPHMSRLPLWLSGLVIVVGLWRGWSAWQGKSLPGRWLLLPLTLLVVAGLFFSFRTLLGRDPGVALLAAMAALKLLESRTARDAQVLIMLGFLLLMSHLLFDQEIPTAIYLFCTTIFLIAAQAVSQRRNPTRGWPELKLAGRMALQAVPIMLILFVLFPRISGPLWGLPKDAHGGLTGLSNSMSPGSIDQLVQSDEVAFRVRFRGQIPSQNMLYWRGPVLWRFYGREWRGYEERIRQEIPFMPIGNPTDYTVTMEPSGEHWLLALDVPGSIPQDAGITGSYQLVRPKRVNERLQYAVRSYGQVQSLPMTDWEHRLGLQMPRDIGVRARALAQSWRNIYGND
;
A
#
# COMPACT_ATOMS: atom_id res chain seq x y z
N MET A 1 -36.55 45.59 27.01
CA MET A 1 -35.38 45.24 27.85
C MET A 1 -35.49 43.86 28.53
N ALA A 2 -36.69 43.40 28.94
CA ALA A 2 -36.87 42.08 29.56
C ALA A 2 -36.63 40.86 28.64
N ALA A 3 -36.84 40.99 27.31
CA ALA A 3 -36.64 39.90 26.35
C ALA A 3 -35.16 39.59 26.03
N LEU A 4 -34.26 40.57 26.15
CA LEU A 4 -32.82 40.42 25.89
C LEU A 4 -32.08 39.73 27.04
N LEU A 5 -32.58 39.84 28.29
CA LEU A 5 -32.04 39.13 29.44
C LEU A 5 -32.44 37.64 29.48
N ALA A 6 -33.46 37.23 28.72
CA ALA A 6 -33.86 35.83 28.61
C ALA A 6 -32.91 35.00 27.73
N PHE A 7 -32.22 35.62 26.77
CA PHE A 7 -31.25 34.95 25.88
C PHE A 7 -29.96 34.53 26.62
N PHE A 8 -29.62 35.22 27.71
CA PHE A 8 -28.48 34.90 28.59
C PHE A 8 -28.85 34.01 29.78
N ARG A 9 -30.03 33.35 29.78
CA ARG A 9 -30.26 32.25 30.72
C ARG A 9 -29.26 31.13 30.40
N ARG A 10 -28.29 30.93 31.30
CA ARG A 10 -27.37 29.78 31.29
C ARG A 10 -28.19 28.54 30.96
N LYS A 11 -27.89 27.90 29.81
CA LYS A 11 -28.48 26.60 29.47
C LYS A 11 -28.33 25.70 30.70
N PRO A 12 -29.40 25.04 31.17
CA PRO A 12 -29.29 24.14 32.32
C PRO A 12 -28.14 23.18 32.04
N LYS A 13 -27.21 23.05 32.99
CA LYS A 13 -26.10 22.09 32.88
C LYS A 13 -26.74 20.72 32.69
N VAL A 14 -26.68 20.18 31.48
CA VAL A 14 -27.12 18.82 31.20
C VAL A 14 -26.40 17.92 32.20
N PRO A 15 -27.12 17.11 32.98
CA PRO A 15 -26.49 16.26 33.99
C PRO A 15 -25.43 15.40 33.28
N VAL A 16 -24.20 15.54 33.73
CA VAL A 16 -23.06 14.81 33.18
C VAL A 16 -23.21 13.36 33.63
N VAL A 17 -23.73 12.49 32.76
CA VAL A 17 -23.85 11.07 33.05
C VAL A 17 -22.43 10.47 33.02
N PRO A 18 -21.87 10.04 34.16
CA PRO A 18 -20.56 9.41 34.18
C PRO A 18 -20.63 8.07 33.46
N LEU A 19 -19.53 7.68 32.82
CA LEU A 19 -19.45 6.37 32.19
C LEU A 19 -19.57 5.27 33.26
N PRO A 20 -20.45 4.26 33.08
CA PRO A 20 -20.55 3.13 34.02
C PRO A 20 -19.21 2.40 34.16
N ALA A 21 -18.88 1.92 35.37
CA ALA A 21 -17.63 1.20 35.62
C ALA A 21 -17.46 -0.03 34.71
N GLN A 22 -18.56 -0.73 34.42
CA GLN A 22 -18.57 -1.91 33.56
C GLN A 22 -18.32 -1.60 32.08
N ALA A 23 -18.43 -0.34 31.64
CA ALA A 23 -18.18 0.04 30.25
C ALA A 23 -16.68 0.23 29.95
N TRP A 24 -15.86 0.54 30.96
CA TRP A 24 -14.42 0.77 30.77
C TRP A 24 -13.67 -0.44 30.20
N PRO A 25 -13.85 -1.68 30.70
CA PRO A 25 -13.18 -2.85 30.13
C PRO A 25 -13.52 -3.06 28.65
N TRP A 26 -14.79 -2.88 28.27
CA TRP A 26 -15.23 -3.02 26.88
C TRP A 26 -14.63 -1.94 25.97
N LEU A 27 -14.61 -0.69 26.43
CA LEU A 27 -14.00 0.42 25.69
C LEU A 27 -12.49 0.23 25.52
N LEU A 28 -11.79 -0.14 26.59
CA LEU A 28 -10.34 -0.37 26.55
C LEU A 28 -9.97 -1.57 25.68
N LEU A 29 -10.74 -2.67 25.77
CA LEU A 29 -10.52 -3.84 24.93
C LEU A 29 -10.78 -3.52 23.45
N ALA A 30 -11.87 -2.80 23.14
CA ALA A 30 -12.16 -2.42 21.77
C ALA A 30 -11.07 -1.49 21.18
N LEU A 31 -10.61 -0.51 21.96
CA LEU A 31 -9.49 0.36 21.55
C LEU A 31 -8.19 -0.43 21.40
N ALA A 32 -7.89 -1.37 22.29
CA ALA A 32 -6.72 -2.22 22.19
C ALA A 32 -6.75 -3.06 20.91
N LEU A 33 -7.87 -3.72 20.60
CA LEU A 33 -8.04 -4.46 19.34
C LEU A 33 -7.84 -3.55 18.12
N VAL A 34 -8.35 -2.31 18.15
CA VAL A 34 -8.10 -1.38 17.03
C VAL A 34 -6.63 -0.99 16.91
N LEU A 35 -5.93 -0.80 18.04
CA LEU A 35 -4.59 -0.21 18.09
C LEU A 35 -3.45 -1.23 17.95
N VAL A 36 -3.64 -2.49 18.36
CA VAL A 36 -2.64 -3.58 18.24
C VAL A 36 -2.01 -3.69 16.85
N PRO A 37 -2.77 -3.77 15.74
CA PRO A 37 -2.18 -3.92 14.42
C PRO A 37 -1.44 -2.67 13.92
N HIS A 38 -1.65 -1.52 14.57
CA HIS A 38 -0.92 -0.29 14.29
C HIS A 38 0.39 -0.19 15.07
N MET A 39 0.55 -0.92 16.18
CA MET A 39 1.74 -0.82 17.05
C MET A 39 3.06 -1.12 16.33
N SER A 40 3.04 -2.01 15.33
CA SER A 40 4.22 -2.34 14.51
C SER A 40 4.60 -1.25 13.50
N ARG A 41 3.70 -0.30 13.24
CA ARG A 41 3.84 0.76 12.23
C ARG A 41 4.07 2.13 12.85
N LEU A 42 3.61 2.33 14.08
CA LEU A 42 3.80 3.57 14.82
C LEU A 42 5.24 3.66 15.35
N PRO A 43 5.79 4.88 15.50
CA PRO A 43 7.04 5.08 16.21
C PRO A 43 6.97 4.43 17.60
N LEU A 44 8.04 3.73 18.00
CA LEU A 44 8.09 2.96 19.25
C LEU A 44 7.67 3.78 20.48
N TRP A 45 8.05 5.07 20.52
CA TRP A 45 7.68 5.98 21.59
C TRP A 45 6.16 6.21 21.68
N LEU A 46 5.46 6.26 20.54
CA LEU A 46 4.02 6.46 20.49
C LEU A 46 3.28 5.17 20.86
N SER A 47 3.76 4.01 20.36
CA SER A 47 3.25 2.70 20.80
C SER A 47 3.37 2.54 22.32
N GLY A 48 4.52 2.92 22.87
CA GLY A 48 4.74 2.97 24.32
C GLY A 48 3.75 3.89 25.03
N LEU A 49 3.52 5.10 24.52
CA LEU A 49 2.55 6.04 25.07
C LEU A 49 1.13 5.47 25.08
N VAL A 50 0.69 4.87 23.97
CA VAL A 50 -0.64 4.24 23.86
C VAL A 50 -0.83 3.15 24.91
N ILE A 51 0.16 2.26 25.07
CA ILE A 51 0.12 1.17 26.06
C ILE A 51 0.07 1.73 27.48
N VAL A 52 0.96 2.66 27.82
CA VAL A 52 1.02 3.29 29.15
C VAL A 52 -0.30 3.98 29.50
N VAL A 53 -0.85 4.75 28.55
CA VAL A 53 -2.13 5.45 28.74
C VAL A 53 -3.29 4.48 28.90
N GLY A 54 -3.35 3.42 28.09
CA GLY A 54 -4.38 2.39 28.20
C GLY A 54 -4.36 1.67 29.54
N LEU A 55 -3.18 1.22 29.98
CA LEU A 55 -2.99 0.55 31.28
C LEU A 55 -3.32 1.48 32.45
N TRP A 56 -2.80 2.71 32.42
CA TRP A 56 -3.05 3.71 33.45
C TRP A 56 -4.56 4.03 33.55
N ARG A 57 -5.26 4.14 32.41
CA ARG A 57 -6.70 4.39 32.39
C ARG A 57 -7.49 3.23 32.97
N GLY A 58 -7.13 2.00 32.62
CA GLY A 58 -7.74 0.78 33.18
C GLY A 58 -7.58 0.70 34.69
N TRP A 59 -6.37 0.97 35.19
CA TRP A 59 -6.08 1.02 36.61
C TRP A 59 -6.84 2.14 37.33
N SER A 60 -6.88 3.35 36.75
CA SER A 60 -7.64 4.50 37.28
C SER A 60 -9.15 4.22 37.32
N ALA A 61 -9.70 3.56 36.29
CA ALA A 61 -11.11 3.17 36.25
C ALA A 61 -11.44 2.13 37.33
N TRP A 62 -10.54 1.18 37.57
CA TRP A 62 -10.71 0.17 38.60
C TRP A 62 -10.66 0.75 40.03
N GLN A 63 -9.77 1.72 40.28
CA GLN A 63 -9.64 2.36 41.59
C GLN A 63 -10.57 3.57 41.82
N GLY A 64 -11.37 3.97 40.83
CA GLY A 64 -12.25 5.15 40.93
C GLY A 64 -11.52 6.48 41.10
N LYS A 65 -10.23 6.55 40.75
CA LYS A 65 -9.38 7.74 40.97
C LYS A 65 -9.70 8.86 39.97
N SER A 66 -9.51 10.11 40.41
CA SER A 66 -9.68 11.29 39.56
C SER A 66 -8.66 11.34 38.42
N LEU A 67 -9.11 11.73 37.23
CA LEU A 67 -8.27 11.93 36.05
C LEU A 67 -7.36 13.16 36.18
N PRO A 68 -6.24 13.20 35.43
CA PRO A 68 -5.31 14.34 35.41
C PRO A 68 -6.04 15.64 35.06
N GLY A 69 -5.52 16.75 35.58
CA GLY A 69 -6.05 18.08 35.31
C GLY A 69 -5.91 18.43 33.82
N ARG A 70 -6.92 19.13 33.26
CA ARG A 70 -6.93 19.56 31.84
C ARG A 70 -5.69 20.37 31.44
N TRP A 71 -5.09 21.08 32.40
CA TRP A 71 -3.87 21.86 32.20
C TRP A 71 -2.62 21.02 31.95
N LEU A 72 -2.57 19.77 32.41
CA LEU A 72 -1.47 18.84 32.10
C LEU A 72 -1.61 18.20 30.72
N LEU A 73 -2.84 18.15 30.17
CA LEU A 73 -3.10 17.56 28.86
C LEU A 73 -2.65 18.47 27.72
N LEU A 74 -2.76 19.80 27.85
CA LEU A 74 -2.32 20.77 26.84
C LEU A 74 -0.81 20.68 26.50
N PRO A 75 0.13 20.72 27.47
CA PRO A 75 1.54 20.58 27.15
C PRO A 75 1.86 19.18 26.60
N LEU A 76 1.17 18.15 27.10
CA LEU A 76 1.32 16.79 26.57
C LEU A 76 0.88 16.69 25.11
N THR A 77 -0.24 17.30 24.74
CA THR A 77 -0.71 17.30 23.34
C THR A 77 0.28 18.00 22.43
N LEU A 78 0.82 19.15 22.86
CA LEU A 78 1.83 19.88 22.09
C LEU A 78 3.10 19.05 21.92
N LEU A 79 3.56 18.37 22.97
CA LEU A 79 4.73 17.51 22.93
C LEU A 79 4.53 16.32 21.98
N VAL A 80 3.39 15.64 22.03
CA VAL A 80 3.08 14.52 21.13
C VAL A 80 3.01 14.96 19.68
N VAL A 81 2.38 16.11 19.39
CA VAL A 81 2.31 16.66 18.03
C VAL A 81 3.71 17.06 17.53
N ALA A 82 4.53 17.70 18.37
CA ALA A 82 5.92 18.02 18.03
C ALA A 82 6.74 16.75 17.77
N GLY A 83 6.61 15.73 18.63
CA GLY A 83 7.28 14.44 18.46
C GLY A 83 6.91 13.73 17.15
N LEU A 84 5.64 13.81 16.76
CA LEU A 84 5.17 13.32 15.46
C LEU A 84 5.78 14.11 14.30
N PHE A 85 5.81 15.44 14.38
CA PHE A 85 6.41 16.29 13.36
C PHE A 85 7.91 15.99 13.19
N PHE A 86 8.66 15.78 14.27
CA PHE A 86 10.07 15.41 14.19
C PHE A 86 10.28 13.98 13.66
N SER A 87 9.37 13.05 13.96
CA SER A 87 9.44 11.66 13.50
C SER A 87 9.15 11.54 12.00
N PHE A 88 8.12 12.22 11.50
CA PHE A 88 7.63 12.06 10.13
C PHE A 88 8.03 13.20 9.19
N ARG A 89 8.52 14.34 9.71
CA ARG A 89 8.82 15.58 8.95
C ARG A 89 7.63 16.20 8.20
N THR A 90 6.47 15.56 8.24
CA THR A 90 5.18 16.01 7.70
C THR A 90 4.05 15.49 8.61
N LEU A 91 2.92 16.20 8.61
CA LEU A 91 1.67 15.74 9.25
C LEU A 91 0.66 15.21 8.23
N LEU A 92 0.97 15.35 6.93
CA LEU A 92 0.14 14.95 5.82
C LEU A 92 0.70 13.66 5.21
N GLY A 93 -0.13 12.63 5.11
CA GLY A 93 0.23 11.33 4.57
C GLY A 93 -0.49 10.19 5.30
N ARG A 94 -0.41 8.99 4.73
CA ARG A 94 -1.03 7.78 5.31
C ARG A 94 -0.50 7.51 6.72
N ASP A 95 0.82 7.38 6.85
CA ASP A 95 1.48 6.97 8.09
C ASP A 95 1.40 8.05 9.20
N PRO A 96 1.76 9.33 8.94
CA PRO A 96 1.59 10.40 9.94
C PRO A 96 0.11 10.66 10.30
N GLY A 97 -0.82 10.47 9.36
CA GLY A 97 -2.26 10.59 9.63
C GLY A 97 -2.75 9.53 10.61
N VAL A 98 -2.38 8.25 10.40
CA VAL A 98 -2.70 7.15 11.32
C VAL A 98 -2.08 7.39 12.70
N ALA A 99 -0.83 7.86 12.74
CA ALA A 99 -0.14 8.17 13.99
C ALA A 99 -0.81 9.31 14.77
N LEU A 100 -1.26 10.36 14.08
CA LEU A 100 -2.01 11.45 14.68
C LEU A 100 -3.33 10.95 15.27
N LEU A 101 -4.05 10.08 14.56
CA LEU A 101 -5.31 9.49 15.05
C LEU A 101 -5.10 8.61 16.28
N ALA A 102 -4.04 7.80 16.29
CA ALA A 102 -3.68 6.97 17.45
C ALA A 102 -3.30 7.84 18.66
N ALA A 103 -2.51 8.90 18.43
CA ALA A 103 -2.20 9.91 19.44
C ALA A 103 -3.45 10.60 19.98
N MET A 104 -4.36 11.02 19.10
CA MET A 104 -5.64 11.63 19.48
C MET A 104 -6.50 10.66 20.31
N ALA A 105 -6.56 9.39 19.94
CA ALA A 105 -7.28 8.37 20.71
C ALA A 105 -6.68 8.20 22.12
N ALA A 106 -5.35 8.12 22.24
CA ALA A 106 -4.68 8.02 23.54
C ALA A 106 -4.89 9.28 24.40
N LEU A 107 -4.68 10.47 23.85
CA LEU A 107 -4.88 11.73 24.57
C LEU A 107 -6.35 11.92 24.97
N LYS A 108 -7.29 11.57 24.08
CA LYS A 108 -8.72 11.62 24.39
C LYS A 108 -9.09 10.63 25.49
N LEU A 109 -8.45 9.45 25.54
CA LEU A 109 -8.66 8.46 26.59
C LEU A 109 -8.33 9.01 27.99
N LEU A 110 -7.30 9.84 28.12
CA LEU A 110 -6.94 10.52 29.37
C LEU A 110 -7.95 11.57 29.83
N GLU A 111 -8.69 12.17 28.89
CA GLU A 111 -9.72 13.18 29.21
C GLU A 111 -11.10 12.56 29.48
N SER A 112 -11.30 11.28 29.14
CA SER A 112 -12.64 10.70 29.00
C SER A 112 -13.33 10.40 30.34
N ARG A 113 -14.46 11.08 30.58
CA ARG A 113 -15.28 10.94 31.80
C ARG A 113 -16.72 10.52 31.55
N THR A 114 -17.24 10.86 30.39
CA THR A 114 -18.67 10.82 30.11
C THR A 114 -19.01 9.79 29.04
N ALA A 115 -20.28 9.37 28.96
CA ALA A 115 -20.77 8.54 27.86
C ALA A 115 -20.52 9.19 26.48
N ARG A 116 -20.54 10.53 26.41
CA ARG A 116 -20.21 11.28 25.19
C ARG A 116 -18.74 11.17 24.81
N ASP A 117 -17.83 11.17 25.78
CA ASP A 117 -16.40 10.96 25.50
C ASP A 117 -16.14 9.55 24.97
N ALA A 118 -16.84 8.54 25.51
CA ALA A 118 -16.76 7.17 24.99
C ALA A 118 -17.24 7.08 23.53
N GLN A 119 -18.32 7.79 23.16
CA GLN A 119 -18.76 7.85 21.76
C GLN A 119 -17.69 8.44 20.83
N VAL A 120 -16.99 9.49 21.26
CA VAL A 120 -15.88 10.09 20.49
C VAL A 120 -14.73 9.09 20.32
N LEU A 121 -14.36 8.36 21.39
CA LEU A 121 -13.32 7.33 21.33
C LEU A 121 -13.71 6.17 20.41
N ILE A 122 -14.98 5.74 20.42
CA ILE A 122 -15.46 4.69 19.53
C ILE A 122 -15.43 5.15 18.07
N MET A 123 -15.79 6.41 17.80
CA MET A 123 -15.71 6.98 16.46
C MET A 123 -14.27 7.10 15.95
N LEU A 124 -13.34 7.52 16.81
CA LEU A 124 -11.90 7.43 16.56
C LEU A 124 -11.46 5.97 16.30
N GLY A 125 -12.01 5.02 17.05
CA GLY A 125 -11.77 3.59 16.88
C GLY A 125 -12.21 3.08 15.51
N PHE A 126 -13.41 3.43 15.04
CA PHE A 126 -13.85 3.10 13.67
C PHE A 126 -12.96 3.71 12.60
N LEU A 127 -12.50 4.94 12.79
CA LEU A 127 -11.64 5.62 11.82
C LEU A 127 -10.23 5.00 11.77
N LEU A 128 -9.67 4.62 12.93
CA LEU A 128 -8.42 3.84 13.01
C LEU A 128 -8.58 2.41 12.47
N LEU A 129 -9.74 1.80 12.64
CA LEU A 129 -10.04 0.48 12.08
C LEU A 129 -10.03 0.57 10.53
N MET A 130 -10.70 1.57 9.98
CA MET A 130 -10.71 1.84 8.53
C MET A 130 -9.32 2.13 7.99
N SER A 131 -8.47 2.85 8.74
CA SER A 131 -7.13 3.16 8.29
C SER A 131 -6.23 1.92 8.14
N HIS A 132 -6.58 0.79 8.77
CA HIS A 132 -5.85 -0.47 8.58
C HIS A 132 -5.98 -1.02 7.14
N LEU A 133 -7.13 -0.80 6.49
CA LEU A 133 -7.36 -1.20 5.09
C LEU A 133 -6.49 -0.43 4.08
N LEU A 134 -5.84 0.67 4.50
CA LEU A 134 -4.87 1.41 3.69
C LEU A 134 -3.51 0.70 3.60
N PHE A 135 -3.32 -0.35 4.38
CA PHE A 135 -2.05 -1.06 4.47
C PHE A 135 -2.14 -2.49 4.01
N ASP A 136 -3.20 -3.20 4.41
CA ASP A 136 -3.35 -4.62 4.16
C ASP A 136 -4.81 -4.93 3.82
N GLN A 137 -5.01 -5.77 2.81
CA GLN A 137 -6.30 -6.18 2.26
C GLN A 137 -6.43 -7.71 2.20
N GLU A 138 -5.63 -8.44 2.96
CA GLU A 138 -5.73 -9.89 3.06
C GLU A 138 -7.00 -10.36 3.79
N ILE A 139 -7.40 -11.61 3.51
CA ILE A 139 -8.59 -12.24 4.08
C ILE A 139 -8.53 -12.33 5.63
N PRO A 140 -7.41 -12.75 6.26
CA PRO A 140 -7.31 -12.80 7.72
C PRO A 140 -7.52 -11.42 8.36
N THR A 141 -6.96 -10.39 7.73
CA THR A 141 -7.12 -8.99 8.13
C THR A 141 -8.58 -8.56 8.07
N ALA A 142 -9.30 -8.90 6.99
CA ALA A 142 -10.74 -8.62 6.90
C ALA A 142 -11.56 -9.28 8.03
N ILE A 143 -11.27 -10.55 8.37
CA ILE A 143 -11.92 -11.26 9.48
C ILE A 143 -11.64 -10.55 10.82
N TYR A 144 -10.38 -10.17 11.05
CA TYR A 144 -9.98 -9.44 12.25
C TYR A 144 -10.71 -8.10 12.41
N LEU A 145 -10.77 -7.31 11.34
CA LEU A 145 -11.46 -6.01 11.35
C LEU A 145 -12.97 -6.17 11.52
N PHE A 146 -13.57 -7.23 10.95
CA PHE A 146 -14.99 -7.55 11.15
C PHE A 146 -15.29 -7.91 12.61
N CYS A 147 -14.48 -8.78 13.22
CA CYS A 147 -14.60 -9.11 14.65
C CYS A 147 -14.43 -7.86 15.53
N THR A 148 -13.47 -7.01 15.22
CA THR A 148 -13.21 -5.77 15.98
C THR A 148 -14.36 -4.76 15.82
N THR A 149 -14.99 -4.71 14.65
CA THR A 149 -16.21 -3.91 14.40
C THR A 149 -17.35 -4.33 15.33
N ILE A 150 -17.56 -5.65 15.49
CA ILE A 150 -18.56 -6.19 16.42
C ILE A 150 -18.25 -5.74 17.86
N PHE A 151 -16.97 -5.79 18.27
CA PHE A 151 -16.54 -5.31 19.58
C PHE A 151 -16.75 -3.80 19.78
N LEU A 152 -16.49 -2.96 18.77
CA LEU A 152 -16.74 -1.52 18.83
C LEU A 152 -18.25 -1.22 18.99
N ILE A 153 -19.10 -1.92 18.24
CA ILE A 153 -20.57 -1.79 18.36
C ILE A 153 -21.04 -2.25 19.75
N ALA A 154 -20.50 -3.35 20.27
CA ALA A 154 -20.80 -3.82 21.61
C ALA A 154 -20.38 -2.81 22.68
N ALA A 155 -19.15 -2.26 22.59
CA ALA A 155 -18.66 -1.22 23.48
C ALA A 155 -19.51 0.05 23.43
N GLN A 156 -20.03 0.42 22.25
CA GLN A 156 -20.98 1.51 22.09
C GLN A 156 -22.31 1.24 22.81
N ALA A 157 -22.87 0.05 22.62
CA ALA A 157 -24.12 -0.35 23.26
C ALA A 157 -24.00 -0.38 24.79
N VAL A 158 -22.89 -0.89 25.32
CA VAL A 158 -22.61 -0.90 26.77
C VAL A 158 -22.43 0.52 27.32
N SER A 159 -21.73 1.40 26.60
CA SER A 159 -21.44 2.77 27.03
C SER A 159 -22.67 3.69 27.12
N GLN A 160 -23.77 3.33 26.44
CA GLN A 160 -25.01 4.11 26.43
C GLN A 160 -26.05 3.62 27.45
N ARG A 161 -25.85 2.44 28.05
CA ARG A 161 -26.78 1.90 29.05
C ARG A 161 -26.56 2.54 30.41
N ARG A 162 -27.65 2.84 31.10
CA ARG A 162 -27.64 3.40 32.46
C ARG A 162 -27.23 2.36 33.52
N ASN A 163 -27.66 1.12 33.33
CA ASN A 163 -27.28 -0.07 34.13
C ASN A 163 -26.79 -1.17 33.18
N PRO A 164 -25.52 -1.12 32.72
CA PRO A 164 -24.98 -2.15 31.87
C PRO A 164 -24.85 -3.49 32.61
N THR A 165 -25.19 -4.58 31.93
CA THR A 165 -24.92 -5.94 32.42
C THR A 165 -23.45 -6.32 32.16
N ARG A 166 -23.09 -7.60 32.24
CA ARG A 166 -21.74 -8.10 31.88
C ARG A 166 -21.31 -7.83 30.43
N GLY A 167 -22.19 -7.31 29.56
CA GLY A 167 -21.87 -6.94 28.16
C GLY A 167 -22.13 -8.04 27.13
N TRP A 168 -22.43 -9.25 27.58
CA TRP A 168 -22.76 -10.39 26.72
C TRP A 168 -24.03 -10.19 25.86
N PRO A 169 -25.15 -9.69 26.41
CA PRO A 169 -26.32 -9.37 25.60
C PRO A 169 -26.01 -8.34 24.50
N GLU A 170 -25.18 -7.35 24.83
CA GLU A 170 -24.77 -6.27 23.93
C GLU A 170 -23.86 -6.79 22.80
N LEU A 171 -22.97 -7.74 23.10
CA LEU A 171 -22.17 -8.43 22.09
C LEU A 171 -23.03 -9.27 21.14
N LYS A 172 -24.03 -10.01 21.67
CA LYS A 172 -24.99 -10.75 20.84
C LYS A 172 -25.80 -9.83 19.94
N LEU A 173 -26.23 -8.67 20.46
CA LEU A 173 -26.93 -7.66 19.68
C LEU A 173 -26.03 -7.11 18.56
N ALA A 174 -24.78 -6.75 18.88
CA ALA A 174 -23.80 -6.27 17.91
C ALA A 174 -23.55 -7.30 16.79
N GLY A 175 -23.40 -8.58 17.14
CA GLY A 175 -23.24 -9.66 16.17
C GLY A 175 -24.46 -9.85 15.27
N ARG A 176 -25.68 -9.74 15.82
CA ARG A 176 -26.92 -9.77 15.01
C ARG A 176 -27.01 -8.60 14.04
N MET A 177 -26.68 -7.39 14.49
CA MET A 177 -26.66 -6.19 13.63
C MET A 177 -25.62 -6.34 12.51
N ALA A 178 -24.41 -6.84 12.84
CA ALA A 178 -23.37 -7.10 11.85
C ALA A 178 -23.81 -8.15 10.83
N LEU A 179 -24.46 -9.24 11.27
CA LEU A 179 -24.97 -10.27 10.37
C LEU A 179 -26.08 -9.75 9.44
N GLN A 180 -26.97 -8.89 9.94
CA GLN A 180 -27.98 -8.21 9.12
C GLN A 180 -27.38 -7.23 8.10
N ALA A 181 -26.18 -6.71 8.37
CA ALA A 181 -25.47 -5.84 7.43
C ALA A 181 -24.77 -6.63 6.30
N VAL A 182 -24.51 -7.93 6.47
CA VAL A 182 -23.84 -8.76 5.45
C VAL A 182 -24.57 -8.80 4.11
N PRO A 183 -25.90 -9.01 4.03
CA PRO A 183 -26.62 -8.95 2.76
C PRO A 183 -26.46 -7.60 2.04
N ILE A 184 -26.53 -6.50 2.77
CA ILE A 184 -26.34 -5.15 2.22
C ILE A 184 -24.90 -5.00 1.71
N MET A 185 -23.91 -5.46 2.48
CA MET A 185 -22.51 -5.48 2.07
C MET A 185 -22.31 -6.27 0.77
N LEU A 186 -22.93 -7.45 0.63
CA LEU A 186 -22.83 -8.26 -0.59
C LEU A 186 -23.48 -7.58 -1.79
N ILE A 187 -24.65 -6.97 -1.60
CA ILE A 187 -25.32 -6.18 -2.65
C ILE A 187 -24.42 -5.03 -3.09
N LEU A 188 -23.88 -4.25 -2.15
CA LEU A 188 -22.95 -3.15 -2.46
C LEU A 188 -21.67 -3.67 -3.13
N PHE A 189 -21.12 -4.80 -2.69
CA PHE A 189 -19.92 -5.39 -3.27
C PHE A 189 -20.10 -5.80 -4.73
N VAL A 190 -21.28 -6.29 -5.12
CA VAL A 190 -21.59 -6.69 -6.50
C VAL A 190 -21.97 -5.47 -7.35
N LEU A 191 -22.76 -4.54 -6.80
CA LEU A 191 -23.30 -3.41 -7.56
C LEU A 191 -22.35 -2.22 -7.67
N PHE A 192 -21.46 -2.00 -6.70
CA PHE A 192 -20.51 -0.88 -6.77
C PHE A 192 -19.32 -1.23 -7.68
N PRO A 193 -19.04 -0.41 -8.70
CA PRO A 193 -17.84 -0.57 -9.50
C PRO A 193 -16.62 -0.35 -8.60
N ARG A 194 -15.65 -1.26 -8.69
CA ARG A 194 -14.37 -1.10 -7.99
C ARG A 194 -13.62 0.06 -8.65
N ILE A 195 -13.61 1.21 -7.99
CA ILE A 195 -12.89 2.39 -8.49
C ILE A 195 -11.40 2.09 -8.39
N SER A 196 -10.76 1.87 -9.54
CA SER A 196 -9.33 1.56 -9.64
C SER A 196 -8.50 2.81 -9.43
N GLY A 197 -7.80 2.88 -8.30
CA GLY A 197 -6.87 3.97 -7.98
C GLY A 197 -7.29 4.83 -6.79
N PRO A 198 -6.34 5.57 -6.20
CA PRO A 198 -6.62 6.41 -5.05
C PRO A 198 -7.58 7.54 -5.45
N LEU A 199 -8.75 7.58 -4.82
CA LEU A 199 -9.71 8.70 -4.93
C LEU A 199 -9.09 10.04 -4.49
N TRP A 200 -8.00 9.97 -3.73
CA TRP A 200 -7.23 11.10 -3.22
C TRP A 200 -5.76 10.86 -3.55
N GLY A 201 -5.24 11.60 -4.53
CA GLY A 201 -3.84 11.49 -4.96
C GLY A 201 -2.88 11.85 -3.83
N LEU A 202 -2.32 10.84 -3.16
CA LEU A 202 -1.12 11.00 -2.34
C LEU A 202 0.10 11.06 -3.27
N PRO A 203 1.19 11.75 -2.86
CA PRO A 203 2.42 11.86 -3.66
C PRO A 203 2.93 10.50 -4.15
N LYS A 204 3.66 10.52 -5.27
CA LYS A 204 4.18 9.35 -6.01
C LYS A 204 5.03 8.36 -5.17
N ASP A 205 5.32 8.70 -3.92
CA ASP A 205 6.17 7.92 -2.99
C ASP A 205 5.48 6.70 -2.37
N ALA A 206 4.16 6.53 -2.55
CA ALA A 206 3.45 5.34 -2.05
C ALA A 206 3.90 4.01 -2.71
N HIS A 207 4.65 4.07 -3.82
CA HIS A 207 5.18 2.91 -4.54
C HIS A 207 6.72 2.89 -4.61
N GLY A 208 7.41 3.78 -3.88
CA GLY A 208 8.87 3.89 -3.88
C GLY A 208 9.63 2.74 -3.18
N GLY A 209 8.92 1.66 -2.84
CA GLY A 209 9.45 0.48 -2.14
C GLY A 209 9.18 -0.85 -2.84
N LEU A 210 8.69 -0.86 -4.08
CA LEU A 210 8.60 -2.10 -4.86
C LEU A 210 10.01 -2.47 -5.33
N THR A 211 10.56 -3.59 -4.84
CA THR A 211 11.81 -4.13 -5.37
C THR A 211 11.56 -4.66 -6.78
N GLY A 212 12.33 -4.22 -7.78
CA GLY A 212 12.05 -4.57 -9.17
C GLY A 212 13.09 -4.06 -10.17
N LEU A 213 12.99 -4.56 -11.41
CA LEU A 213 13.77 -4.02 -12.52
C LEU A 213 13.40 -2.55 -12.74
N SER A 214 14.39 -1.70 -12.99
CA SER A 214 14.19 -0.27 -13.24
C SER A 214 14.65 0.13 -14.64
N ASN A 215 14.32 1.35 -15.07
CA ASN A 215 14.70 1.88 -16.39
C ASN A 215 16.18 2.32 -16.45
N SER A 216 16.96 1.99 -15.44
CA SER A 216 18.38 2.27 -15.32
C SER A 216 19.11 1.12 -14.64
N MET A 217 20.36 0.89 -14.99
CA MET A 217 21.19 -0.14 -14.37
C MET A 217 22.62 0.35 -14.23
N SER A 218 23.20 0.15 -13.06
CA SER A 218 24.63 0.31 -12.81
C SER A 218 25.20 -0.99 -12.27
N PRO A 219 26.51 -1.26 -12.42
CA PRO A 219 27.13 -2.40 -11.74
C PRO A 219 26.80 -2.39 -10.24
N GLY A 220 26.29 -3.51 -9.72
CA GLY A 220 25.82 -3.67 -8.33
C GLY A 220 24.36 -3.29 -8.08
N SER A 221 23.65 -2.66 -9.03
CA SER A 221 22.24 -2.27 -8.82
C SER A 221 21.26 -3.46 -8.82
N ILE A 222 21.72 -4.65 -9.22
CA ILE A 222 20.92 -5.89 -9.22
C ILE A 222 21.08 -6.66 -7.90
N ASP A 223 22.06 -6.33 -7.07
CA ASP A 223 22.39 -7.11 -5.86
C ASP A 223 21.20 -7.16 -4.88
N GLN A 224 20.46 -6.05 -4.76
CA GLN A 224 19.23 -6.00 -3.95
C GLN A 224 18.10 -6.85 -4.54
N LEU A 225 18.01 -6.97 -5.86
CA LEU A 225 17.00 -7.80 -6.53
C LEU A 225 17.31 -9.30 -6.34
N VAL A 226 18.60 -9.67 -6.35
CA VAL A 226 19.03 -11.07 -6.13
C VAL A 226 18.77 -11.52 -4.70
N GLN A 227 18.79 -10.60 -3.73
CA GLN A 227 18.51 -10.88 -2.32
C GLN A 227 17.01 -10.86 -1.98
N SER A 228 16.14 -10.52 -2.94
CA SER A 228 14.70 -10.45 -2.72
C SER A 228 14.02 -11.76 -3.11
N ASP A 229 13.28 -12.35 -2.18
CA ASP A 229 12.42 -13.52 -2.41
C ASP A 229 11.00 -13.13 -2.87
N GLU A 230 10.76 -11.85 -3.18
CA GLU A 230 9.47 -11.38 -3.67
C GLU A 230 9.14 -11.97 -5.06
N VAL A 231 7.89 -12.39 -5.23
CA VAL A 231 7.43 -12.96 -6.51
C VAL A 231 7.29 -11.83 -7.53
N ALA A 232 8.07 -11.85 -8.61
CA ALA A 232 7.91 -10.89 -9.70
C ALA A 232 6.71 -11.22 -10.62
N PHE A 233 6.58 -12.49 -11.02
CA PHE A 233 5.49 -12.98 -11.86
C PHE A 233 5.39 -14.50 -11.79
N ARG A 234 4.25 -15.03 -12.24
CA ARG A 234 3.98 -16.46 -12.42
C ARG A 234 3.55 -16.73 -13.84
N VAL A 235 3.89 -17.91 -14.37
CA VAL A 235 3.54 -18.28 -15.74
C VAL A 235 2.85 -19.63 -15.78
N ARG A 236 1.79 -19.69 -16.60
CA ARG A 236 1.10 -20.93 -16.95
C ARG A 236 1.24 -21.16 -18.45
N PHE A 237 2.02 -22.17 -18.83
CA PHE A 237 2.12 -22.64 -20.21
C PHE A 237 0.86 -23.42 -20.59
N ARG A 238 0.39 -23.27 -21.84
CA ARG A 238 -0.73 -24.08 -22.36
C ARG A 238 -0.29 -25.49 -22.74
N GLY A 239 0.99 -25.68 -23.08
CA GLY A 239 1.57 -26.95 -23.50
C GLY A 239 2.81 -27.31 -22.69
N GLN A 240 3.78 -27.98 -23.33
CA GLN A 240 5.04 -28.35 -22.71
C GLN A 240 5.81 -27.11 -22.26
N ILE A 241 6.39 -27.18 -21.06
CA ILE A 241 7.24 -26.13 -20.51
C ILE A 241 8.58 -26.16 -21.28
N PRO A 242 9.04 -25.04 -21.86
CA PRO A 242 10.34 -24.96 -22.51
C PRO A 242 11.48 -25.29 -21.54
N SER A 243 12.63 -25.74 -22.07
CA SER A 243 13.82 -25.97 -21.25
C SER A 243 14.34 -24.66 -20.65
N GLN A 244 15.01 -24.74 -19.50
CA GLN A 244 15.43 -23.57 -18.71
C GLN A 244 16.24 -22.53 -19.50
N ASN A 245 17.07 -22.98 -20.45
CA ASN A 245 17.88 -22.12 -21.32
C ASN A 245 17.05 -21.31 -22.33
N MET A 246 15.79 -21.68 -22.57
CA MET A 246 14.86 -20.94 -23.42
C MET A 246 13.97 -19.98 -22.62
N LEU A 247 14.02 -20.02 -21.29
CA LEU A 247 13.21 -19.17 -20.40
C LEU A 247 13.85 -17.79 -20.18
N TYR A 248 14.22 -17.11 -21.26
CA TYR A 248 14.70 -15.73 -21.18
C TYR A 248 13.50 -14.77 -21.18
N TRP A 249 13.20 -14.24 -20.00
CA TRP A 249 12.11 -13.29 -19.78
C TRP A 249 12.59 -11.87 -20.06
N ARG A 250 12.24 -11.36 -21.24
CA ARG A 250 12.58 -10.00 -21.66
C ARG A 250 11.80 -8.98 -20.84
N GLY A 251 12.53 -8.01 -20.30
CA GLY A 251 11.98 -6.84 -19.61
C GLY A 251 12.43 -5.53 -20.28
N PRO A 252 12.98 -4.55 -19.54
CA PRO A 252 13.45 -3.31 -20.13
C PRO A 252 14.71 -3.49 -20.96
N VAL A 253 14.80 -2.80 -22.10
CA VAL A 253 16.00 -2.73 -22.93
C VAL A 253 16.70 -1.39 -22.70
N LEU A 254 17.95 -1.45 -22.24
CA LEU A 254 18.73 -0.26 -21.89
C LEU A 254 19.72 0.08 -23.01
N TRP A 255 19.36 1.03 -23.86
CA TRP A 255 20.15 1.41 -25.03
C TRP A 255 21.34 2.31 -24.71
N ARG A 256 21.18 3.26 -23.78
CA ARG A 256 22.15 4.36 -23.62
C ARG A 256 23.13 4.08 -22.51
N PHE A 257 24.41 4.14 -22.82
CA PHE A 257 25.47 3.99 -21.85
C PHE A 257 26.11 5.35 -21.53
N TYR A 258 26.07 5.72 -20.24
CA TYR A 258 26.67 6.94 -19.70
C TYR A 258 27.98 6.65 -18.95
N GLY A 259 28.64 5.54 -19.24
CA GLY A 259 29.97 5.22 -18.70
C GLY A 259 29.97 4.35 -17.44
N ARG A 260 29.00 4.54 -16.56
CA ARG A 260 28.75 3.66 -15.40
C ARG A 260 27.32 3.15 -15.33
N GLU A 261 26.41 3.82 -16.01
CA GLU A 261 24.98 3.56 -15.95
C GLU A 261 24.44 3.35 -17.36
N TRP A 262 23.65 2.29 -17.52
CA TRP A 262 22.80 2.05 -18.67
C TRP A 262 21.41 2.59 -18.39
N ARG A 263 20.80 3.28 -19.35
CA ARG A 263 19.42 3.76 -19.24
C ARG A 263 18.59 3.33 -20.44
N GLY A 264 17.32 3.07 -20.18
CA GLY A 264 16.34 2.84 -21.22
C GLY A 264 16.10 4.10 -22.05
N TYR A 265 15.45 3.87 -23.19
CA TYR A 265 15.06 4.91 -24.11
C TYR A 265 13.57 4.76 -24.40
N GLU A 266 12.85 5.89 -24.47
CA GLU A 266 11.44 5.87 -24.87
C GLU A 266 11.35 5.62 -26.37
N GLU A 267 11.17 4.36 -26.73
CA GLU A 267 10.94 3.95 -28.10
C GLU A 267 9.49 4.20 -28.54
N ARG A 268 9.30 4.35 -29.85
CA ARG A 268 7.97 4.43 -30.44
C ARG A 268 7.24 3.10 -30.24
N ILE A 269 6.09 3.17 -29.58
CA ILE A 269 5.18 2.03 -29.41
C ILE A 269 4.51 1.71 -30.75
N ARG A 270 4.54 0.44 -31.14
CA ARG A 270 3.92 -0.11 -32.35
C ARG A 270 2.79 -1.07 -31.95
N GLN A 271 1.81 -1.23 -32.84
CA GLN A 271 0.69 -2.17 -32.70
C GLN A 271 0.85 -3.42 -33.60
N GLU A 272 1.97 -3.50 -34.31
CA GLU A 272 2.29 -4.60 -35.21
C GLU A 272 3.64 -5.21 -34.79
N ILE A 273 3.75 -6.53 -34.94
CA ILE A 273 4.94 -7.29 -34.55
C ILE A 273 6.04 -7.07 -35.58
N PRO A 274 7.23 -6.57 -35.19
CA PRO A 274 8.26 -6.18 -36.15
C PRO A 274 9.19 -7.35 -36.52
N PHE A 275 8.64 -8.54 -36.78
CA PHE A 275 9.41 -9.70 -37.26
C PHE A 275 8.52 -10.73 -37.96
N MET A 276 9.13 -11.60 -38.76
CA MET A 276 8.47 -12.79 -39.29
C MET A 276 8.72 -13.99 -38.36
N PRO A 277 7.68 -14.63 -37.81
CA PRO A 277 7.84 -15.72 -36.85
C PRO A 277 8.43 -16.97 -37.53
N ILE A 278 9.41 -17.60 -36.88
CA ILE A 278 10.00 -18.87 -37.34
C ILE A 278 9.82 -19.92 -36.23
N GLY A 279 9.48 -21.14 -36.63
CA GLY A 279 9.36 -22.26 -35.70
C GLY A 279 8.06 -22.26 -34.89
N ASN A 280 8.04 -23.10 -33.84
CA ASN A 280 6.82 -23.40 -33.10
C ASN A 280 6.52 -22.31 -32.05
N PRO A 281 5.28 -21.82 -31.98
CA PRO A 281 4.88 -20.85 -30.97
C PRO A 281 4.81 -21.49 -29.58
N THR A 282 5.17 -20.72 -28.56
CA THR A 282 4.92 -21.05 -27.16
C THR A 282 3.81 -20.16 -26.64
N ASP A 283 2.66 -20.75 -26.34
CA ASP A 283 1.49 -20.05 -25.78
C ASP A 283 1.46 -20.17 -24.25
N TYR A 284 1.34 -19.03 -23.57
CA TYR A 284 1.33 -18.99 -22.11
C TYR A 284 0.54 -17.78 -21.58
N THR A 285 0.22 -17.84 -20.29
CA THR A 285 -0.41 -16.76 -19.55
C THR A 285 0.52 -16.33 -18.42
N VAL A 286 0.81 -15.04 -18.37
CA VAL A 286 1.61 -14.42 -17.31
C VAL A 286 0.66 -13.76 -16.31
N THR A 287 0.91 -13.99 -15.03
CA THR A 287 0.33 -13.25 -13.91
C THR A 287 1.45 -12.46 -13.27
N MET A 288 1.53 -11.17 -13.58
CA MET A 288 2.59 -10.25 -13.14
C MET A 288 2.15 -9.52 -11.87
N GLU A 289 3.04 -9.42 -10.87
CA GLU A 289 2.82 -8.61 -9.68
C GLU A 289 3.08 -7.11 -9.96
N PRO A 290 2.63 -6.17 -9.09
CA PRO A 290 2.86 -4.75 -9.28
C PRO A 290 4.35 -4.40 -9.42
N SER A 291 4.75 -3.80 -10.54
CA SER A 291 6.14 -3.34 -10.76
C SER A 291 6.29 -1.82 -10.66
N GLY A 292 5.19 -1.06 -10.73
CA GLY A 292 5.24 0.41 -10.81
C GLY A 292 5.70 0.95 -12.17
N GLU A 293 5.95 0.06 -13.13
CA GLU A 293 6.55 0.37 -14.43
C GLU A 293 5.58 0.12 -15.59
N HIS A 294 5.94 0.61 -16.78
CA HIS A 294 5.08 0.51 -17.97
C HIS A 294 5.27 -0.78 -18.77
N TRP A 295 6.36 -1.53 -18.56
CA TRP A 295 6.67 -2.71 -19.35
C TRP A 295 6.08 -4.00 -18.77
N LEU A 296 5.84 -4.94 -19.66
CA LEU A 296 5.42 -6.31 -19.36
C LEU A 296 6.57 -7.27 -19.62
N LEU A 297 6.63 -8.34 -18.83
CA LEU A 297 7.61 -9.41 -19.00
C LEU A 297 7.06 -10.48 -19.94
N ALA A 298 7.87 -10.95 -20.87
CA ALA A 298 7.49 -12.01 -21.81
C ALA A 298 8.72 -12.83 -22.23
N LEU A 299 8.52 -14.07 -22.67
CA LEU A 299 9.57 -14.83 -23.33
C LEU A 299 10.00 -14.14 -24.62
N ASP A 300 11.31 -14.04 -24.81
CA ASP A 300 11.89 -13.51 -26.03
C ASP A 300 11.74 -14.55 -27.18
N VAL A 301 11.20 -14.22 -28.35
CA VAL A 301 10.65 -12.92 -28.79
C VAL A 301 9.11 -12.94 -28.75
N PRO A 302 8.42 -11.94 -28.15
CA PRO A 302 6.96 -11.91 -28.09
C PRO A 302 6.34 -11.70 -29.47
N GLY A 303 5.55 -12.68 -29.92
CA GLY A 303 4.83 -12.69 -31.20
C GLY A 303 3.32 -12.49 -31.05
N SER A 304 2.86 -11.91 -29.95
CA SER A 304 1.51 -11.38 -29.79
C SER A 304 1.53 -10.19 -28.84
N ILE A 305 0.66 -9.20 -29.10
CA ILE A 305 0.52 -8.01 -28.26
C ILE A 305 -0.77 -8.16 -27.44
N PRO A 306 -0.71 -8.07 -26.09
CA PRO A 306 -1.90 -8.02 -25.25
C PRO A 306 -2.81 -6.82 -25.58
N GLN A 307 -4.13 -6.92 -25.35
CA GLN A 307 -5.14 -5.92 -25.77
C GLN A 307 -4.85 -4.47 -25.33
N ASP A 308 -4.24 -4.26 -24.17
CA ASP A 308 -3.90 -2.93 -23.61
C ASP A 308 -2.40 -2.61 -23.67
N ALA A 309 -1.68 -3.21 -24.61
CA ALA A 309 -0.25 -3.04 -24.75
C ALA A 309 0.13 -2.65 -26.20
N GLY A 310 1.40 -2.32 -26.37
CA GLY A 310 2.07 -2.27 -27.66
C GLY A 310 3.45 -2.89 -27.53
N ILE A 311 4.19 -2.91 -28.63
CA ILE A 311 5.55 -3.43 -28.70
C ILE A 311 6.51 -2.36 -29.22
N THR A 312 7.73 -2.32 -28.71
CA THR A 312 8.78 -1.40 -29.21
C THR A 312 9.59 -2.04 -30.35
N GLY A 313 10.51 -1.28 -30.96
CA GLY A 313 11.46 -1.83 -31.95
C GLY A 313 12.36 -2.90 -31.32
N SER A 314 12.70 -2.72 -30.05
CA SER A 314 13.45 -3.69 -29.24
C SER A 314 12.60 -4.83 -28.67
N TYR A 315 11.46 -5.16 -29.27
CA TYR A 315 10.58 -6.26 -28.85
C TYR A 315 10.11 -6.19 -27.37
N GLN A 316 10.10 -5.01 -26.76
CA GLN A 316 9.62 -4.82 -25.39
C GLN A 316 8.12 -4.59 -25.41
N LEU A 317 7.37 -5.35 -24.61
CA LEU A 317 5.93 -5.11 -24.41
C LEU A 317 5.74 -3.95 -23.43
N VAL A 318 4.98 -2.94 -23.82
CA VAL A 318 4.77 -1.70 -23.05
C VAL A 318 3.29 -1.34 -22.99
N ARG A 319 2.81 -0.89 -21.84
CA ARG A 319 1.45 -0.40 -21.62
C ARG A 319 1.43 1.12 -21.41
N PRO A 320 0.36 1.81 -21.83
CA PRO A 320 0.17 3.23 -21.52
C PRO A 320 0.09 3.50 -20.01
N LYS A 321 -0.47 2.56 -19.24
CA LYS A 321 -0.62 2.65 -17.78
C LYS A 321 0.43 1.80 -17.08
N ARG A 322 0.94 2.30 -15.95
CA ARG A 322 1.84 1.55 -15.06
C ARG A 322 1.17 0.31 -14.49
N VAL A 323 1.94 -0.75 -14.30
CA VAL A 323 1.51 -1.99 -13.64
C VAL A 323 1.59 -1.80 -12.13
N ASN A 324 0.56 -1.18 -11.56
CA ASN A 324 0.45 -0.94 -10.11
C ASN A 324 -0.39 -1.99 -9.37
N GLU A 325 -1.00 -2.92 -10.12
CA GLU A 325 -1.85 -3.99 -9.61
C GLU A 325 -1.48 -5.29 -10.32
N ARG A 326 -1.80 -6.42 -9.70
CA ARG A 326 -1.60 -7.73 -10.31
C ARG A 326 -2.33 -7.80 -11.64
N LEU A 327 -1.59 -8.10 -12.71
CA LEU A 327 -2.11 -8.12 -14.07
C LEU A 327 -1.93 -9.53 -14.66
N GLN A 328 -3.00 -10.05 -15.28
CA GLN A 328 -2.93 -11.27 -16.06
C GLN A 328 -3.05 -10.96 -17.55
N TYR A 329 -2.16 -11.52 -18.36
CA TYR A 329 -2.17 -11.36 -19.82
C TYR A 329 -1.69 -12.63 -20.52
N ALA A 330 -2.22 -12.88 -21.70
CA ALA A 330 -1.81 -13.99 -22.56
C ALA A 330 -0.76 -13.50 -23.57
N VAL A 331 0.27 -14.31 -23.79
CA VAL A 331 1.33 -14.04 -24.76
C VAL A 331 1.66 -15.32 -25.53
N ARG A 332 1.95 -15.14 -26.80
CA ARG A 332 2.59 -16.10 -27.68
C ARG A 332 4.00 -15.60 -27.97
N SER A 333 5.00 -16.46 -27.79
CA SER A 333 6.40 -16.15 -28.15
C SER A 333 6.99 -17.18 -29.10
N TYR A 334 8.02 -16.77 -29.82
CA TYR A 334 8.77 -17.61 -30.76
C TYR A 334 10.24 -17.67 -30.33
N GLY A 335 10.81 -18.87 -30.26
CA GLY A 335 12.21 -19.06 -29.87
C GLY A 335 13.21 -18.68 -30.96
N GLN A 336 12.76 -18.58 -32.21
CA GLN A 336 13.55 -18.11 -33.35
C GLN A 336 12.69 -17.17 -34.18
N VAL A 337 13.29 -16.08 -34.65
CA VAL A 337 12.59 -15.09 -35.50
C VAL A 337 13.54 -14.65 -36.60
N GLN A 338 12.96 -14.27 -37.74
CA GLN A 338 13.72 -13.48 -38.72
C GLN A 338 13.60 -12.02 -38.31
N SER A 339 14.70 -11.44 -37.81
CA SER A 339 14.75 -10.01 -37.51
C SER A 339 14.59 -9.21 -38.80
N LEU A 340 13.84 -8.12 -38.71
CA LEU A 340 13.81 -7.12 -39.77
C LEU A 340 15.17 -6.41 -39.85
N PRO A 341 15.51 -5.82 -41.02
CA PRO A 341 16.71 -5.00 -41.15
C PRO A 341 16.76 -3.91 -40.09
N MET A 342 17.93 -3.75 -39.49
CA MET A 342 18.17 -2.75 -38.46
C MET A 342 18.00 -1.35 -39.05
N THR A 343 17.25 -0.52 -38.36
CA THR A 343 17.02 0.85 -38.78
C THR A 343 18.22 1.75 -38.46
N ASP A 344 18.38 2.87 -39.18
CA ASP A 344 19.45 3.83 -38.92
C ASP A 344 19.46 4.35 -37.48
N TRP A 345 18.28 4.43 -36.85
CA TRP A 345 18.16 4.88 -35.46
C TRP A 345 18.69 3.83 -34.48
N GLU A 346 18.36 2.54 -34.68
CA GLU A 346 18.88 1.43 -33.88
C GLU A 346 20.40 1.37 -34.00
N HIS A 347 20.92 1.58 -35.22
CA HIS A 347 22.35 1.59 -35.48
C HIS A 347 23.07 2.73 -34.75
N ARG A 348 22.53 3.95 -34.79
CA ARG A 348 23.11 5.08 -34.04
C ARG A 348 23.08 4.86 -32.52
N LEU A 349 22.02 4.29 -31.98
CA LEU A 349 21.92 4.01 -30.54
C LEU A 349 22.84 2.86 -30.13
N GLY A 350 22.91 1.78 -30.91
CA GLY A 350 23.77 0.62 -30.63
C GLY A 350 25.26 0.94 -30.68
N LEU A 351 25.67 1.97 -31.45
CA LEU A 351 27.04 2.46 -31.51
C LEU A 351 27.35 3.59 -30.50
N GLN A 352 26.37 4.01 -29.69
CA GLN A 352 26.57 5.11 -28.75
C GLN A 352 27.50 4.70 -27.62
N MET A 353 28.64 5.40 -27.49
CA MET A 353 29.57 5.23 -26.37
C MET A 353 30.22 6.58 -25.99
N PRO A 354 30.40 6.88 -24.69
CA PRO A 354 31.13 8.07 -24.24
C PRO A 354 32.59 8.05 -24.72
N ARG A 355 33.10 9.19 -25.22
CA ARG A 355 34.45 9.31 -25.80
C ARG A 355 35.60 9.20 -24.80
N ASP A 356 35.34 9.36 -23.50
CA ASP A 356 36.40 9.46 -22.48
C ASP A 356 36.52 8.22 -21.58
N ILE A 357 35.79 7.14 -21.88
CA ILE A 357 35.71 5.95 -21.01
C ILE A 357 36.10 4.67 -21.75
N GLY A 358 36.82 3.77 -21.06
CA GLY A 358 37.05 2.40 -21.53
C GLY A 358 38.18 2.24 -22.53
N VAL A 359 39.29 2.97 -22.40
CA VAL A 359 40.45 2.91 -23.32
C VAL A 359 40.90 1.47 -23.59
N ARG A 360 41.06 0.65 -22.54
CA ARG A 360 41.44 -0.76 -22.68
C ARG A 360 40.36 -1.60 -23.39
N ALA A 361 39.09 -1.36 -23.07
CA ALA A 361 37.97 -2.06 -23.70
C ALA A 361 37.85 -1.71 -25.20
N ARG A 362 38.11 -0.45 -25.58
CA ARG A 362 38.15 -0.05 -26.99
C ARG A 362 39.34 -0.66 -27.73
N ALA A 363 40.53 -0.66 -27.12
CA ALA A 363 41.68 -1.32 -27.72
C ALA A 363 41.42 -2.81 -27.96
N LEU A 364 40.76 -3.48 -27.01
CA LEU A 364 40.32 -4.87 -27.15
C LEU A 364 39.29 -5.03 -28.28
N ALA A 365 38.24 -4.21 -28.31
CA ALA A 365 37.22 -4.27 -29.36
C ALA A 365 37.83 -4.01 -30.75
N GLN A 366 38.78 -3.08 -30.87
CA GLN A 366 39.50 -2.83 -32.12
C GLN A 366 40.36 -4.03 -32.53
N SER A 367 40.98 -4.72 -31.57
CA SER A 367 41.73 -5.94 -31.87
C SER A 367 40.83 -7.04 -32.42
N TRP A 368 39.63 -7.21 -31.86
CA TRP A 368 38.65 -8.16 -32.38
C TRP A 368 38.17 -7.79 -33.78
N ARG A 369 37.90 -6.50 -34.02
CA ARG A 369 37.53 -6.02 -35.35
C ARG A 369 38.63 -6.25 -36.38
N ASN A 370 39.90 -6.09 -36.01
CA ASN A 370 41.01 -6.33 -36.94
C ASN A 370 41.19 -7.83 -37.26
N ILE A 371 40.86 -8.73 -36.33
CA ILE A 371 41.03 -10.18 -36.51
C ILE A 371 39.82 -10.80 -37.23
N TYR A 372 38.61 -10.38 -36.84
CA TYR A 372 37.36 -11.03 -37.23
C TYR A 372 36.44 -10.13 -38.06
N GLY A 373 36.81 -8.87 -38.30
CA GLY A 373 35.95 -7.89 -38.97
C GLY A 373 35.59 -8.32 -40.39
N ASN A 374 34.29 -8.45 -40.61
CA ASN A 374 33.65 -8.76 -41.87
C ASN A 374 32.39 -7.88 -42.06
N ASP A 375 32.34 -6.77 -41.33
CA ASP A 375 31.34 -5.71 -41.29
C ASP A 375 31.72 -4.48 -42.15
#